data_AF-A0A8S1Y5E8-F1
#
_entry.id   AF-A0A8S1Y5E8-F1
#
_cell.length_a   1.000
_cell.length_b   1.000
_cell.length_c   1.000
_cell.angle_alpha   90.00
_cell.angle_beta   90.00
_cell.angle_gamma   90.00
#
_symmetry.space_group_name_H-M   'P 1'
#
loop_
_entity.id
_entity.type
_entity.pdbx_description
1 polymer ?
#
loop_
_entity_poly.entity_id
_entity_poly.type
_entity_poly.pdbx_seq_one_letter_code
_entity_poly.pdbx_strand_id
1 'polypeptide(L)'
;MNYTTEFDHYIGHDRKKEDNDCKSDCNKQGLCIQSQCYCKSPYGGQYCQFKLIFVDENENNSTQIQTLDNLFSIHMDLQTSKNIMTQLKQFDKKEMYKKCPVPCRNGGYCVFGQCMCKSPYVGDYCQFQIEFEQGMPHYQVYMLMIFSCFVGIAITVIIFMILKFIEDEKKKYELISGENKDQWQKKG
;
A
#
# COMPACT_ATOMS: atom_id res chain seq x y z
N MET A 1 21.49 -34.17 44.06
CA MET A 1 22.77 -34.07 43.33
C MET A 1 22.49 -33.37 42.00
N ASN A 2 23.34 -32.38 41.72
CA ASN A 2 23.64 -31.71 40.46
C ASN A 2 22.62 -30.78 39.80
N TYR A 3 23.07 -29.51 39.78
CA TYR A 3 22.75 -28.39 38.91
C TYR A 3 22.96 -28.72 37.43
N THR A 4 22.14 -28.13 36.54
CA THR A 4 22.61 -27.20 35.50
C THR A 4 21.48 -26.25 35.07
N THR A 5 21.89 -25.01 34.84
CA THR A 5 21.13 -23.82 34.45
C THR A 5 21.27 -23.55 32.95
N GLU A 6 20.18 -23.17 32.27
CA GLU A 6 20.15 -22.31 31.06
C GLU A 6 18.68 -21.89 30.84
N PHE A 7 18.24 -20.67 31.19
CA PHE A 7 18.22 -19.46 30.33
C PHE A 7 17.87 -19.82 28.86
N ASP A 8 16.66 -19.58 28.34
CA ASP A 8 16.06 -18.26 28.18
C ASP A 8 14.50 -18.22 28.19
N HIS A 9 14.02 -17.17 28.87
CA HIS A 9 12.83 -16.34 28.60
C HIS A 9 11.41 -16.93 28.58
N TYR A 10 10.90 -17.16 29.79
CA TYR A 10 9.72 -16.51 30.37
C TYR A 10 8.55 -16.02 29.47
N ILE A 11 7.44 -16.74 29.68
CA ILE A 11 6.05 -16.30 29.92
C ILE A 11 5.19 -15.92 28.71
N GLY A 12 4.54 -16.95 28.16
CA GLY A 12 3.25 -16.81 27.49
C GLY A 12 2.16 -16.46 28.52
N HIS A 13 1.89 -15.17 28.70
CA HIS A 13 0.70 -14.69 29.38
C HIS A 13 -0.50 -14.73 28.43
N ASP A 14 -1.60 -15.29 28.92
CA ASP A 14 -2.94 -15.15 28.36
C ASP A 14 -3.22 -13.72 27.88
N ARG A 15 -3.40 -13.56 26.57
CA ARG A 15 -4.24 -12.50 26.01
C ARG A 15 -5.18 -13.11 24.99
N LYS A 16 -6.46 -13.16 25.35
CA LYS A 16 -7.56 -13.09 24.40
C LYS A 16 -7.25 -12.00 23.36
N LYS A 17 -7.16 -12.38 22.10
CA LYS A 17 -7.41 -11.48 20.97
C LYS A 17 -8.16 -12.26 19.90
N GLU A 18 -9.48 -12.32 20.07
CA GLU A 18 -10.36 -12.31 18.91
C GLU A 18 -10.03 -11.05 18.12
N ASP A 19 -9.26 -11.24 17.06
CA ASP A 19 -9.11 -10.44 15.84
C ASP A 19 -7.69 -10.69 15.35
N ASN A 20 -7.49 -11.90 14.79
CA ASN A 20 -6.65 -11.93 13.61
C ASN A 20 -7.49 -11.22 12.55
N ASP A 21 -7.06 -10.00 12.26
CA ASP A 21 -7.44 -9.08 11.19
C ASP A 21 -8.05 -9.76 9.92
N CYS A 22 -7.67 -11.00 9.62
CA CYS A 22 -8.34 -11.87 8.66
C CYS A 22 -9.10 -13.01 9.34
N LYS A 23 -10.42 -13.06 9.10
CA LYS A 23 -11.29 -14.16 9.56
C LYS A 23 -10.78 -15.52 9.05
N SER A 24 -10.66 -16.47 9.98
CA SER A 24 -10.30 -17.88 9.71
C SER A 24 -9.02 -18.08 8.88
N ASP A 25 -8.04 -17.16 8.99
CA ASP A 25 -6.79 -17.19 8.24
C ASP A 25 -7.02 -17.33 6.73
N CYS A 26 -7.93 -16.51 6.19
CA CYS A 26 -8.30 -16.51 4.77
C CYS A 26 -8.75 -17.90 4.27
N ASN A 27 -9.44 -18.66 5.13
CA ASN A 27 -9.86 -20.05 4.91
C ASN A 27 -8.71 -20.99 4.47
N LYS A 28 -7.45 -20.64 4.80
CA LYS A 28 -6.24 -21.32 4.30
C LYS A 28 -6.10 -21.34 2.77
N GLN A 29 -6.87 -20.52 2.08
CA GLN A 29 -6.86 -20.37 0.62
C GLN A 29 -6.21 -19.05 0.18
N GLY A 30 -5.52 -18.36 1.10
CA GLY A 30 -4.86 -17.09 0.82
C GLY A 30 -3.86 -16.72 1.91
N LEU A 31 -3.21 -15.58 1.71
CA LEU A 31 -2.29 -14.97 2.65
C LEU A 31 -2.97 -13.78 3.35
N CYS A 32 -2.92 -13.74 4.68
CA CYS A 32 -3.39 -12.60 5.45
C CYS A 32 -2.28 -11.55 5.59
N ILE A 33 -2.52 -10.35 5.09
CA ILE A 33 -1.62 -9.20 5.30
C ILE A 33 -2.50 -8.00 5.70
N GLN A 34 -2.25 -7.42 6.87
CA GLN A 34 -2.93 -6.18 7.33
C GLN A 34 -4.47 -6.24 7.19
N SER A 35 -5.12 -7.25 7.77
CA SER A 35 -6.58 -7.53 7.66
C SER A 35 -7.14 -7.82 6.28
N GLN A 36 -6.29 -7.97 5.27
CA GLN A 36 -6.73 -8.30 3.91
C GLN A 36 -6.23 -9.67 3.49
N CYS A 37 -7.16 -10.43 2.91
CA CYS A 37 -6.87 -11.75 2.36
C CYS A 37 -6.51 -11.67 0.89
N TYR A 38 -5.28 -12.09 0.59
CA TYR A 38 -4.78 -12.26 -0.77
C TYR A 38 -4.99 -13.71 -1.20
N CYS A 39 -6.04 -13.98 -1.98
CA CYS A 39 -6.46 -15.33 -2.31
C CYS A 39 -5.58 -15.99 -3.39
N LYS A 40 -5.29 -17.28 -3.20
CA LYS A 40 -4.65 -18.13 -4.19
C LYS A 40 -5.68 -18.57 -5.23
N SER A 41 -5.33 -18.54 -6.52
CA SER A 41 -6.21 -19.09 -7.57
C SER A 41 -6.50 -20.59 -7.33
N PRO A 42 -7.75 -21.06 -7.47
CA PRO A 42 -8.91 -20.35 -7.99
C PRO A 42 -9.86 -19.80 -6.90
N TYR A 43 -9.39 -19.36 -5.74
CA TYR A 43 -10.25 -18.90 -4.65
C TYR A 43 -10.44 -17.38 -4.63
N GLY A 44 -11.57 -16.92 -4.09
CA GLY A 44 -11.95 -15.51 -4.01
C GLY A 44 -12.97 -15.23 -2.89
N GLY A 45 -13.30 -13.96 -2.70
CA GLY A 45 -14.12 -13.45 -1.59
C GLY A 45 -13.27 -12.75 -0.52
N GLN A 46 -13.92 -11.97 0.36
CA GLN A 46 -13.26 -11.16 1.41
C GLN A 46 -12.31 -11.98 2.30
N TYR A 47 -12.58 -13.28 2.47
CA TYR A 47 -11.78 -14.22 3.24
C TYR A 47 -11.43 -15.47 2.43
N CYS A 48 -11.43 -15.40 1.09
CA CYS A 48 -11.16 -16.54 0.19
C CYS A 48 -12.09 -17.74 0.38
N GLN A 49 -13.34 -17.48 0.76
CA GLN A 49 -14.33 -18.51 1.06
C GLN A 49 -14.95 -19.16 -0.20
N PHE A 50 -14.80 -18.54 -1.38
CA PHE A 50 -15.41 -19.01 -2.62
C PHE A 50 -14.35 -19.64 -3.52
N LYS A 51 -14.63 -20.83 -4.07
CA LYS A 51 -13.83 -21.43 -5.13
C LYS A 51 -14.42 -21.03 -6.48
N LEU A 52 -13.69 -20.25 -7.26
CA LEU A 52 -14.02 -19.87 -8.63
C LEU A 52 -13.89 -21.12 -9.51
N ILE A 53 -14.98 -21.48 -10.19
CA ILE A 53 -14.97 -22.53 -11.18
C ILE A 53 -14.82 -21.83 -12.53
N PHE A 54 -13.68 -22.04 -13.20
CA PHE A 54 -13.54 -21.67 -14.60
C PHE A 54 -14.34 -22.67 -15.41
N VAL A 55 -15.52 -22.25 -15.89
CA VAL A 55 -16.32 -23.05 -16.80
C VAL A 55 -15.62 -23.03 -18.15
N ASP A 56 -14.94 -24.13 -18.47
CA ASP A 56 -14.42 -24.37 -19.81
C ASP A 56 -15.61 -24.79 -20.69
N GLU A 57 -15.87 -24.08 -21.79
CA GLU A 57 -17.05 -24.26 -22.65
C GLU A 57 -17.05 -25.59 -23.46
N ASN A 58 -16.26 -26.58 -23.07
CA ASN A 58 -16.16 -27.87 -23.76
C ASN A 58 -16.66 -29.09 -22.96
N GLU A 59 -17.19 -28.91 -21.75
CA GLU A 59 -17.96 -29.96 -21.07
C GLU A 59 -19.33 -29.45 -20.64
N ASN A 60 -20.32 -29.77 -21.45
CA ASN A 60 -21.74 -29.74 -21.12
C ASN A 60 -22.05 -30.76 -20.01
N ASN A 61 -21.68 -30.41 -18.78
CA ASN A 61 -22.23 -31.04 -17.59
C ASN A 61 -22.57 -29.98 -16.53
N SER A 62 -23.72 -29.34 -16.76
CA SER A 62 -24.35 -28.42 -15.82
C SER A 62 -24.89 -29.19 -14.60
N THR A 63 -24.04 -29.42 -13.60
CA THR A 63 -24.49 -29.95 -12.30
C THR A 63 -23.99 -29.17 -11.08
N GLN A 64 -23.64 -27.89 -11.25
CA GLN A 64 -23.38 -26.99 -10.09
C GLN A 64 -23.92 -25.56 -10.27
N ILE A 65 -25.01 -25.38 -11.02
CA ILE A 65 -25.80 -24.12 -10.99
C ILE A 65 -26.72 -24.14 -9.74
N GLN A 66 -26.14 -24.31 -8.55
CA GLN A 66 -26.86 -24.22 -7.27
C GLN A 66 -26.22 -23.26 -6.27
N THR A 67 -25.08 -22.64 -6.59
CA THR A 67 -24.39 -21.72 -5.66
C THR A 67 -24.47 -20.25 -6.05
N LEU A 68 -24.91 -19.92 -7.27
CA LEU A 68 -25.16 -18.53 -7.68
C LEU A 68 -26.32 -17.87 -6.92
N ASP A 69 -27.25 -18.67 -6.37
CA ASP A 69 -28.37 -18.16 -5.59
C ASP A 69 -27.97 -17.71 -4.17
N ASN A 70 -26.80 -18.12 -3.68
CA ASN A 70 -26.36 -17.84 -2.31
C ASN A 70 -25.51 -16.57 -2.13
N LEU A 71 -25.24 -15.82 -3.21
CA LEU A 71 -24.46 -14.58 -3.14
C LEU A 71 -25.32 -13.30 -2.94
N PHE A 72 -26.66 -13.42 -2.90
CA PHE A 72 -27.56 -12.27 -2.84
C PHE A 72 -28.48 -12.31 -1.60
N SER A 73 -27.87 -12.41 -0.42
CA SER A 73 -28.58 -12.24 0.86
C SER A 73 -28.06 -11.01 1.60
N ILE A 74 -28.40 -9.82 1.10
CA ILE A 74 -28.41 -8.59 1.90
C ILE A 74 -29.80 -8.00 1.71
N HIS A 75 -30.51 -7.83 2.83
CA HIS A 75 -31.92 -7.40 2.95
C HIS A 75 -32.44 -6.48 1.85
N MET A 76 -33.07 -7.06 0.83
CA MET A 76 -33.97 -6.34 -0.07
C MET A 76 -35.13 -7.25 -0.43
N ASP A 77 -36.34 -6.69 -0.39
CA ASP A 77 -37.60 -7.37 -0.71
C ASP A 77 -37.52 -8.13 -2.05
N LEU A 78 -38.21 -9.26 -2.14
CA LEU A 78 -38.30 -10.14 -3.30
C LEU A 78 -38.69 -9.38 -4.57
N GLN A 79 -39.47 -8.31 -4.42
CA GLN A 79 -39.86 -7.39 -5.49
C GLN A 79 -38.68 -6.56 -6.01
N THR A 80 -37.82 -6.07 -5.12
CA THR A 80 -36.61 -5.31 -5.44
C THR A 80 -35.59 -6.19 -6.16
N SER A 81 -35.46 -7.46 -5.74
CA SER A 81 -34.65 -8.47 -6.46
C SER A 81 -35.18 -8.71 -7.88
N LYS A 82 -36.50 -8.88 -8.07
CA LYS A 82 -37.09 -9.05 -9.40
C LYS A 82 -36.87 -7.84 -10.32
N ASN A 83 -36.96 -6.62 -9.78
CA ASN A 83 -36.70 -5.40 -10.54
C ASN A 83 -35.22 -5.26 -10.93
N ILE A 84 -34.30 -5.53 -10.01
CA ILE A 84 -32.85 -5.55 -10.28
C ILE A 84 -32.50 -6.64 -11.30
N MET A 85 -33.09 -7.83 -11.19
CA MET A 85 -32.89 -8.93 -12.16
C MET A 85 -33.48 -8.61 -13.53
N THR A 86 -34.55 -7.82 -13.61
CA THR A 86 -35.14 -7.36 -14.87
C THR A 86 -34.27 -6.28 -15.52
N GLN A 87 -33.61 -5.43 -14.73
CA GLN A 87 -32.63 -4.45 -15.21
C GLN A 87 -31.28 -5.09 -15.61
N LEU A 88 -30.82 -6.12 -14.88
CA LEU A 88 -29.62 -6.90 -15.23
C LEU A 88 -29.82 -7.84 -16.43
N LYS A 89 -31.08 -8.15 -16.81
CA LYS A 89 -31.36 -8.85 -18.07
C LYS A 89 -31.16 -7.95 -19.31
N GLN A 90 -31.14 -6.64 -19.14
CA GLN A 90 -30.81 -5.67 -20.22
C GLN A 90 -29.31 -5.36 -20.31
N PHE A 91 -28.54 -5.61 -19.25
CA PHE A 91 -27.09 -5.70 -19.37
C PHE A 91 -26.76 -7.07 -19.92
N ASP A 92 -26.55 -7.14 -21.23
CA ASP A 92 -26.16 -8.34 -21.93
C ASP A 92 -24.94 -8.98 -21.23
N LYS A 93 -25.19 -10.06 -20.47
CA LYS A 93 -24.16 -10.82 -19.72
C LYS A 93 -23.06 -11.34 -20.66
N LYS A 94 -23.34 -11.35 -21.96
CA LYS A 94 -22.42 -11.66 -23.06
C LYS A 94 -21.39 -10.56 -23.31
N GLU A 95 -21.58 -9.32 -22.86
CA GLU A 95 -20.60 -8.22 -23.02
C GLU A 95 -19.56 -8.15 -21.91
N MET A 96 -19.91 -8.58 -20.69
CA MET A 96 -18.97 -8.56 -19.54
C MET A 96 -17.94 -9.70 -19.59
N TYR A 97 -18.20 -10.75 -20.38
CA TYR A 97 -17.33 -11.90 -20.57
C TYR A 97 -16.88 -12.02 -22.04
N LYS A 98 -16.71 -10.89 -22.71
CA LYS A 98 -16.24 -10.86 -24.10
C LYS A 98 -14.72 -10.85 -24.12
N LYS A 99 -14.18 -11.59 -25.10
CA LYS A 99 -12.87 -11.32 -25.69
C LYS A 99 -12.67 -9.81 -25.79
N CYS A 100 -11.47 -9.34 -25.50
CA CYS A 100 -11.14 -7.92 -25.49
C CYS A 100 -11.63 -7.29 -26.81
N PRO A 101 -12.29 -6.11 -26.76
CA PRO A 101 -12.83 -5.45 -27.96
C PRO A 101 -11.78 -5.30 -29.06
N VAL A 102 -10.52 -5.13 -28.64
CA VAL A 102 -9.33 -5.15 -29.48
C VAL A 102 -8.38 -6.22 -28.92
N PRO A 103 -7.73 -7.04 -29.77
CA PRO A 103 -6.80 -8.06 -29.30
C PRO A 103 -5.58 -7.44 -28.63
N CYS A 104 -5.15 -8.04 -27.51
CA CYS A 104 -3.93 -7.66 -26.81
C CYS A 104 -2.71 -7.96 -27.70
N ARG A 105 -1.82 -6.97 -27.84
CA ARG A 105 -0.59 -7.09 -28.63
C ARG A 105 0.55 -7.63 -27.77
N ASN A 106 1.67 -7.96 -28.43
CA ASN A 106 2.94 -8.28 -27.79
C ASN A 106 2.88 -9.36 -26.70
N GLY A 107 1.98 -10.34 -26.88
CA GLY A 107 1.81 -11.47 -25.96
C GLY A 107 1.05 -11.15 -24.67
N GLY A 108 0.28 -10.05 -24.63
CA GLY A 108 -0.65 -9.78 -23.54
C GLY A 108 -1.83 -10.76 -23.51
N TYR A 109 -2.42 -10.95 -22.33
CA TYR A 109 -3.57 -11.82 -22.10
C TYR A 109 -4.83 -11.01 -21.84
N CYS A 110 -5.94 -11.37 -22.47
CA CYS A 110 -7.21 -10.72 -22.21
C CYS A 110 -7.90 -11.30 -20.98
N VAL A 111 -8.24 -10.45 -20.02
CA VAL A 111 -8.91 -10.84 -18.77
C VAL A 111 -10.03 -9.83 -18.51
N PHE A 112 -11.29 -10.30 -18.49
CA PHE A 112 -12.50 -9.46 -18.28
C PHE A 112 -12.56 -8.20 -19.16
N GLY A 113 -12.19 -8.33 -20.44
CA GLY A 113 -12.23 -7.22 -21.41
C GLY A 113 -11.05 -6.25 -21.32
N GLN A 114 -10.06 -6.49 -20.44
CA GLN A 114 -8.85 -5.69 -20.30
C GLN A 114 -7.60 -6.50 -20.65
N CYS A 115 -6.59 -5.85 -21.24
CA CYS A 115 -5.33 -6.50 -21.58
C CYS A 115 -4.33 -6.46 -20.42
N MET A 116 -3.89 -7.64 -19.98
CA MET A 116 -2.78 -7.82 -19.06
C MET A 116 -1.49 -7.96 -19.86
N CYS A 117 -0.61 -6.96 -19.75
CA CYS A 117 0.59 -6.87 -20.56
C CYS A 117 1.78 -7.63 -19.98
N LYS A 118 2.53 -8.30 -20.85
CA LYS A 118 3.81 -8.91 -20.50
C LYS A 118 4.89 -7.83 -20.52
N SER A 119 5.78 -7.83 -19.53
CA SER A 119 6.93 -6.93 -19.54
C SER A 119 7.80 -7.13 -20.80
N PRO A 120 8.29 -6.07 -21.45
CA PRO A 120 8.24 -4.65 -21.02
C PRO A 120 7.09 -3.84 -21.67
N TYR A 121 6.01 -4.47 -22.08
CA TYR A 121 4.93 -3.80 -22.82
C TYR A 121 3.86 -3.20 -21.90
N VAL A 122 3.30 -2.05 -22.30
CA VAL A 122 2.24 -1.32 -21.61
C VAL A 122 1.23 -0.69 -22.59
N GLY A 123 0.21 -0.06 -22.04
CA GLY A 123 -0.92 0.53 -22.77
C GLY A 123 -2.14 -0.39 -22.75
N ASP A 124 -3.31 0.17 -23.07
CA ASP A 124 -4.62 -0.52 -22.99
C ASP A 124 -4.68 -1.83 -23.79
N TYR A 125 -3.82 -1.96 -24.80
CA TYR A 125 -3.72 -3.14 -25.67
C TYR A 125 -2.27 -3.66 -25.75
N CYS A 126 -1.41 -3.29 -24.81
CA CYS A 126 0.01 -3.68 -24.77
C CYS A 126 0.81 -3.26 -26.02
N GLN A 127 0.42 -2.14 -26.64
CA GLN A 127 0.99 -1.67 -27.90
C GLN A 127 2.33 -0.93 -27.74
N PHE A 128 2.65 -0.45 -26.53
CA PHE A 128 3.85 0.32 -26.28
C PHE A 128 4.89 -0.57 -25.62
N GLN A 129 6.08 -0.65 -26.19
CA GLN A 129 7.23 -1.26 -25.52
C GLN A 129 7.90 -0.19 -24.68
N ILE A 130 8.07 -0.43 -23.39
CA ILE A 130 8.96 0.39 -22.58
C ILE A 130 10.37 -0.07 -22.88
N GLU A 131 11.11 0.75 -23.60
CA GLU A 131 12.57 0.63 -23.60
C GLU A 131 13.01 1.11 -22.22
N PHE A 132 13.28 0.16 -21.32
CA PHE A 132 14.05 0.45 -20.13
C PHE A 132 15.47 0.78 -20.62
N GLU A 133 15.68 2.01 -21.09
CA GLU A 133 17.01 2.58 -21.09
C GLU A 133 17.56 2.37 -19.67
N GLN A 134 18.63 1.61 -19.61
CA GLN A 134 19.26 1.15 -18.39
C GLN A 134 19.51 2.36 -17.47
N GLY A 135 18.69 2.48 -16.42
CA GLY A 135 18.83 3.51 -15.41
C GLY A 135 17.57 4.36 -15.27
N MET A 136 16.69 3.97 -14.34
CA MET A 136 15.96 5.00 -13.61
C MET A 136 16.96 6.07 -13.16
N PRO A 137 16.62 7.38 -13.20
CA PRO A 137 17.51 8.45 -12.79
C PRO A 137 17.61 8.53 -11.26
N HIS A 138 17.92 7.39 -10.61
CA HIS A 138 18.32 7.34 -9.22
C HIS A 138 19.52 8.27 -8.99
N TYR A 139 20.35 8.47 -10.01
CA TYR A 139 21.40 9.49 -10.03
C TYR A 139 20.86 10.92 -9.90
N GLN A 140 19.77 11.29 -10.59
CA GLN A 140 19.24 12.66 -10.47
C GLN A 140 18.65 12.91 -9.09
N VAL A 141 17.90 11.94 -8.54
CA VAL A 141 17.36 12.04 -7.17
C VAL A 141 18.50 12.07 -6.13
N TYR A 142 19.51 11.23 -6.30
CA TYR A 142 20.70 11.19 -5.43
C TYR A 142 21.50 12.49 -5.49
N MET A 143 21.69 13.06 -6.69
CA MET A 143 22.37 14.35 -6.84
C MET A 143 21.60 15.52 -6.23
N LEU A 144 20.26 15.50 -6.32
CA LEU A 144 19.42 16.48 -5.63
C LEU A 144 19.51 16.33 -4.10
N MET A 145 19.53 15.10 -3.58
CA MET A 145 19.70 14.84 -2.15
C MET A 145 21.07 15.34 -1.66
N ILE A 146 22.15 15.02 -2.38
CA ILE A 146 23.50 15.49 -2.05
C ILE A 146 23.57 17.02 -2.05
N PHE A 147 23.05 17.66 -3.10
CA PHE A 147 23.04 19.12 -3.19
C PHE A 147 22.26 19.75 -2.04
N SER A 148 21.09 19.19 -1.69
CA SER A 148 20.29 19.66 -0.56
C SER A 148 21.02 19.53 0.78
N CYS A 149 21.81 18.47 0.98
CA CYS A 149 22.65 18.30 2.17
C CYS A 149 23.74 19.36 2.25
N PHE A 150 24.45 19.65 1.16
CA PHE A 150 25.49 20.69 1.14
C PHE A 150 24.92 22.08 1.42
N VAL A 151 23.78 22.42 0.81
CA VAL A 151 23.08 23.69 1.06
C VAL A 151 22.63 23.76 2.53
N GLY A 152 22.07 22.67 3.08
CA GLY A 152 21.68 22.60 4.49
C GLY A 152 22.86 22.77 5.45
N ILE A 153 23.99 22.13 5.18
CA ILE A 153 25.22 22.27 5.99
C ILE A 153 25.74 23.71 5.90
N ALA A 154 25.79 24.30 4.71
CA ALA A 154 26.22 25.69 4.54
C ALA A 154 25.32 26.66 5.32
N ILE A 155 24.00 26.50 5.23
CA ILE A 155 23.04 27.34 5.96
C ILE A 155 23.22 27.19 7.48
N THR A 156 23.37 25.97 7.99
CA THR A 156 23.56 25.75 9.43
C THR A 156 24.87 26.35 9.94
N VAL A 157 25.96 26.27 9.16
CA VAL A 157 27.25 26.93 9.48
C VAL A 157 27.10 28.46 9.48
N ILE A 158 26.43 29.03 8.47
CA ILE A 158 26.19 30.48 8.40
C ILE A 158 25.35 30.95 9.60
N ILE A 159 24.27 30.24 9.93
CA ILE A 159 23.45 30.55 11.10
C ILE A 159 24.28 30.49 12.38
N PHE A 160 25.11 29.46 12.54
CA PHE A 160 25.99 29.34 13.70
C PHE A 160 26.99 30.49 13.81
N MET A 161 27.59 30.91 12.69
CA MET A 161 28.47 32.09 12.64
C MET A 161 27.73 33.37 13.03
N ILE A 162 26.50 33.58 12.53
CA ILE A 162 25.66 34.74 12.87
C ILE A 162 25.30 34.72 14.37
N LEU A 163 24.88 33.57 14.91
CA LEU A 163 24.54 33.45 16.34
C LEU A 163 25.74 33.72 17.24
N LYS A 164 26.91 33.18 16.88
CA LYS A 164 28.17 33.47 17.56
C LYS A 164 28.50 34.96 17.55
N PHE A 165 28.35 35.61 16.39
CA PHE A 165 28.58 37.05 16.25
C PHE A 165 27.64 37.87 17.17
N ILE A 166 26.36 37.49 17.22
CA ILE A 166 25.39 38.15 18.10
C ILE A 166 25.76 37.94 19.58
N GLU A 167 26.22 36.74 19.96
CA GLU A 167 26.62 36.46 21.33
C GLU A 167 27.87 37.25 21.75
N ASP A 168 28.85 37.39 20.85
CA ASP A 168 30.06 38.17 21.11
C ASP A 168 29.73 39.67 21.27
N GLU A 169 28.85 40.22 20.42
CA GLU A 169 28.35 41.59 20.58
C GLU A 169 27.52 41.75 21.86
N LYS A 170 26.70 40.75 22.22
CA LYS A 170 25.94 40.76 23.47
C LYS A 170 26.86 40.79 24.69
N LYS A 171 27.93 39.99 24.71
CA LYS A 171 28.95 40.00 25.78
C LYS A 171 29.62 41.37 25.89
N LYS A 172 29.93 42.01 24.76
CA LYS A 172 30.49 43.36 24.73
C LYS A 172 29.51 44.39 25.31
N TYR A 173 28.23 44.29 24.96
CA TYR A 173 27.19 45.15 25.52
C TYR A 173 26.98 44.95 27.03
N GLU A 174 26.99 43.69 27.50
CA GLU A 174 26.86 43.36 28.93
C GLU A 174 28.05 43.87 29.75
N LEU A 175 29.28 43.80 29.24
CA LEU A 175 30.47 44.40 29.87
C LEU A 175 30.33 45.92 30.02
N ILE A 176 29.90 46.62 28.97
CA ILE A 176 29.68 48.08 28.99
C ILE A 176 28.52 48.46 29.94
N SER A 177 27.45 47.64 29.99
CA SER A 177 26.31 47.86 30.89
C SER A 177 26.66 47.62 32.36
N GLY A 178 27.49 46.61 32.65
CA GLY A 178 28.04 46.35 33.98
C GLY A 178 28.92 47.49 34.48
N GLU A 179 29.86 47.96 33.65
CA GLU A 179 30.75 49.08 33.99
C GLU A 179 29.96 50.39 34.23
N ASN A 180 28.91 50.65 33.44
CA ASN A 180 28.03 51.79 33.68
C ASN A 180 27.28 51.68 35.02
N LYS A 181 26.81 50.49 35.44
CA LYS A 181 26.13 50.32 36.75
C LYS A 181 27.05 50.61 37.93
N ASP A 182 28.33 50.25 37.85
CA ASP A 182 29.31 50.50 38.90
C ASP A 182 29.64 52.00 39.05
N GLN A 183 29.50 52.79 37.98
CA GLN A 183 29.66 54.25 38.00
C GLN A 183 28.49 54.96 38.72
N TRP A 184 27.26 54.46 38.66
CA TRP A 184 26.11 55.04 39.39
C TRP A 184 26.11 54.69 40.89
N GLN A 185 26.73 53.57 41.28
CA GLN A 185 26.87 53.18 42.70
C GLN A 185 27.94 53.99 43.44
N LYS A 186 28.89 54.63 42.73
CA LYS A 186 29.92 55.50 43.32
C LYS A 186 29.52 56.98 43.41
N LYS A 187 28.30 57.34 42.99
CA LYS A 187 27.79 58.73 42.97
C LYS A 187 26.61 58.98 43.92
N GLY A 188 26.26 58.02 44.78
CA GLY A 188 25.35 58.20 45.93
C GLY A 188 26.11 58.13 47.23
#